data_AF-A0A375I3G6-F1
#
_entry.id   AF-A0A375I3G6-F1
#
_cell.length_a   1.000
_cell.length_b   1.000
_cell.length_c   1.000
_cell.angle_alpha   90.00
_cell.angle_beta   90.00
_cell.angle_gamma   90.00
#
_symmetry.space_group_name_H-M   'P 1'
#
loop_
_entity.id
_entity.type
_entity.pdbx_description
1 polymer ?
#
loop_
_entity_poly.entity_id
_entity_poly.type
_entity_poly.pdbx_seq_one_letter_code
_entity_poly.pdbx_strand_id
1 'polypeptide(L)'
;MSDEEDEGAGAADFWAMTPPPEPDDPVEQDALTDELIDRDLLDPVTGAGLAPMGVATPVPEEYFERFAQIFPRSILRVWRRFGFEGFGDGLFWITDPLEWAPVVQMWLEPVRDRLPFTDTWYCLARDAMGNLFLWGEKTGRSLEVDPTRVEVIIDQLALLSFDDPAVRERAGRVRFIGPAGRIVEDPEDDEDDMEPLLAPQALERLGPVDSGQVYGFVLPPALGGQLSVDNLRIVDAQTYLTLQAQQDEITVSDPVGANWGQVSTLIGADPVAPPVEQMGEENGGAAGAGQGDAGSAIPWHMVPEPSDPAAQDALTDEVIDHDLLGPGGANLKPMGVAVPVPEEYFERMAVFVPRSVLRVWRRFGFEGFGDGLFWITNPFQWMTVVKMWLDLVWDQLPFADTWFCVARSAMGDLFLWGEDSGRSLTINPAYGEVIIDWPAILSSSDPDPAARQRDGRAVFTSAAEWSVTEPADDLERPLAPQALKRLGPVNSGQMYGFVVPPTLGGPLSVENLHIVDAITYLTARVWQGGIRVDDPMSDYDNS
;
A
#
# COMPACT_ATOMS: atom_id res chain seq x y z
N MET A 1 -23.77 13.76 -43.22
CA MET A 1 -24.66 12.60 -43.04
C MET A 1 -23.93 11.35 -43.49
N SER A 2 -23.03 10.88 -42.65
CA SER A 2 -23.08 9.57 -41.98
C SER A 2 -21.74 9.48 -41.27
N ASP A 3 -21.81 9.78 -39.98
CA ASP A 3 -20.76 9.58 -38.99
C ASP A 3 -20.39 8.09 -38.98
N GLU A 4 -19.11 7.77 -39.15
CA GLU A 4 -18.54 6.48 -38.76
C GLU A 4 -17.84 6.70 -37.43
N GLU A 5 -18.35 6.01 -36.43
CA GLU A 5 -17.97 6.06 -35.02
C GLU A 5 -16.51 5.60 -34.84
N ASP A 6 -15.72 6.50 -34.27
CA ASP A 6 -14.42 6.22 -33.67
C ASP A 6 -14.69 5.54 -32.31
N GLU A 7 -15.04 4.24 -32.34
CA GLU A 7 -15.21 3.44 -31.13
C GLU A 7 -13.84 3.14 -30.48
N GLY A 8 -13.49 3.97 -29.50
CA GLY A 8 -13.20 3.45 -28.17
C GLY A 8 -11.84 2.77 -27.94
N ALA A 9 -10.78 3.19 -28.59
CA ALA A 9 -9.42 2.98 -28.08
C ALA A 9 -9.09 4.10 -27.08
N GLY A 10 -9.35 3.90 -25.78
CA GLY A 10 -8.93 4.89 -24.78
C GLY A 10 -9.59 4.90 -23.40
N ALA A 11 -10.24 3.82 -22.95
CA ALA A 11 -10.82 3.79 -21.61
C ALA A 11 -10.87 2.38 -20.99
N ALA A 12 -9.80 1.60 -21.16
CA ALA A 12 -9.57 0.39 -20.38
C ALA A 12 -8.39 0.63 -19.42
N ASP A 13 -8.58 0.19 -18.17
CA ASP A 13 -7.54 -0.12 -17.19
C ASP A 13 -6.92 0.99 -16.34
N PHE A 14 -7.76 1.86 -15.77
CA PHE A 14 -7.42 2.57 -14.53
C PHE A 14 -7.80 1.80 -13.24
N TRP A 15 -8.45 0.62 -13.36
CA TRP A 15 -9.20 -0.04 -12.25
C TRP A 15 -8.78 -1.48 -11.88
N ALA A 16 -7.60 -1.97 -12.27
CA ALA A 16 -7.14 -3.30 -11.86
C ALA A 16 -6.40 -3.26 -10.51
N MET A 17 -7.13 -3.40 -9.39
CA MET A 17 -6.58 -3.49 -8.01
C MET A 17 -6.16 -4.92 -7.60
N THR A 18 -6.30 -5.89 -8.50
CA THR A 18 -5.44 -7.08 -8.50
C THR A 18 -4.45 -6.83 -9.63
N PRO A 19 -3.13 -6.98 -9.44
CA PRO A 19 -2.25 -6.99 -10.60
C PRO A 19 -2.83 -8.00 -11.60
N PRO A 20 -2.96 -7.65 -12.90
CA PRO A 20 -3.52 -8.56 -13.87
C PRO A 20 -2.89 -9.95 -13.68
N PRO A 21 -3.69 -11.03 -13.74
CA PRO A 21 -3.19 -12.36 -13.44
C PRO A 21 -1.91 -12.60 -14.23
N GLU A 22 -0.90 -13.15 -13.56
CA GLU A 22 0.37 -13.41 -14.22
C GLU A 22 0.09 -14.32 -15.42
N PRO A 23 0.52 -13.96 -16.64
CA PRO A 23 0.28 -14.79 -17.80
C PRO A 23 0.88 -16.17 -17.60
N ASP A 24 0.17 -17.22 -18.00
CA ASP A 24 0.70 -18.59 -17.98
C ASP A 24 1.60 -18.88 -19.18
N ASP A 25 1.41 -18.15 -20.30
CA ASP A 25 2.20 -18.33 -21.52
C ASP A 25 3.56 -17.61 -21.41
N PRO A 26 4.69 -18.31 -21.66
CA PRO A 26 6.02 -17.72 -21.53
C PRO A 26 6.29 -16.51 -22.45
N VAL A 27 5.63 -16.41 -23.60
CA VAL A 27 5.76 -15.26 -24.51
C VAL A 27 5.00 -14.06 -23.96
N GLU A 28 3.81 -14.29 -23.39
CA GLU A 28 3.03 -13.25 -22.72
C GLU A 28 3.74 -12.75 -21.44
N GLN A 29 4.37 -13.64 -20.67
CA GLN A 29 5.20 -13.26 -19.52
C GLN A 29 6.39 -12.38 -19.90
N ASP A 30 7.06 -12.72 -21.01
CA ASP A 30 8.16 -11.93 -21.54
C ASP A 30 7.68 -10.55 -21.99
N ALA A 31 6.54 -10.48 -22.68
CA ALA A 31 5.95 -9.23 -23.13
C ALA A 31 5.53 -8.33 -21.97
N LEU A 32 4.87 -8.90 -20.95
CA LEU A 32 4.51 -8.17 -19.73
C LEU A 32 5.75 -7.66 -18.97
N THR A 33 6.79 -8.48 -18.91
CA THR A 33 8.06 -8.06 -18.29
C THR A 33 8.67 -6.90 -19.05
N ASP A 34 8.69 -6.94 -20.39
CA ASP A 34 9.21 -5.85 -21.18
C ASP A 34 8.39 -4.57 -21.01
N GLU A 35 7.05 -4.67 -21.01
CA GLU A 35 6.13 -3.55 -20.83
C GLU A 35 6.35 -2.85 -19.49
N LEU A 36 6.39 -3.60 -18.39
CA LEU A 36 6.55 -3.03 -17.06
C LEU A 36 7.94 -2.44 -16.84
N ILE A 37 8.99 -3.06 -17.39
CA ILE A 37 10.33 -2.47 -17.36
C ILE A 37 10.35 -1.17 -18.18
N ASP A 38 9.71 -1.13 -19.34
CA ASP A 38 9.67 0.08 -20.15
C ASP A 38 8.92 1.21 -19.45
N ARG A 39 7.77 0.90 -18.85
CA ARG A 39 6.94 1.87 -18.14
C ARG A 39 7.58 2.39 -16.85
N ASP A 40 8.14 1.50 -16.03
CA ASP A 40 8.50 1.85 -14.66
C ASP A 40 10.01 2.12 -14.48
N LEU A 41 10.88 1.51 -15.28
CA LEU A 41 12.33 1.75 -15.22
C LEU A 41 12.76 2.84 -16.23
N LEU A 42 12.25 2.79 -17.46
CA LEU A 42 12.79 3.60 -18.56
C LEU A 42 12.00 4.88 -18.85
N ASP A 43 10.67 4.85 -18.72
CA ASP A 43 9.83 5.99 -19.06
C ASP A 43 10.03 7.14 -18.03
N PRO A 44 10.34 8.36 -18.46
CA PRO A 44 10.60 9.50 -17.56
C PRO A 44 9.33 10.20 -17.07
N VAL A 45 8.17 9.86 -17.61
CA VAL A 45 6.87 10.44 -17.24
C VAL A 45 6.14 9.51 -16.27
N THR A 46 6.14 8.21 -16.54
CA THR A 46 5.41 7.22 -15.74
C THR A 46 6.29 6.43 -14.79
N GLY A 47 7.62 6.46 -14.96
CA GLY A 47 8.57 5.67 -14.20
C GLY A 47 9.83 6.45 -13.83
N ALA A 48 10.92 5.72 -13.63
CA ALA A 48 12.16 6.28 -13.13
C ALA A 48 12.98 7.08 -14.17
N GLY A 49 12.64 7.01 -15.46
CA GLY A 49 13.36 7.73 -16.51
C GLY A 49 14.82 7.32 -16.72
N LEU A 50 15.23 6.15 -16.23
CA LEU A 50 16.62 5.71 -16.27
C LEU A 50 16.92 5.04 -17.61
N ALA A 51 17.37 5.83 -18.58
CA ALA A 51 17.71 5.31 -19.91
C ALA A 51 18.94 4.37 -19.88
N PRO A 52 19.00 3.31 -20.71
CA PRO A 52 20.17 2.44 -20.81
C PRO A 52 21.38 3.19 -21.36
N MET A 53 22.56 2.94 -20.81
CA MET A 53 23.80 3.61 -21.21
C MET A 53 24.43 3.01 -22.49
N GLY A 54 24.03 1.80 -22.88
CA GLY A 54 24.57 1.10 -24.03
C GLY A 54 25.97 0.50 -23.77
N VAL A 55 26.28 0.21 -22.50
CA VAL A 55 27.56 -0.35 -22.06
C VAL A 55 27.43 -1.81 -21.62
N ALA A 56 26.28 -2.43 -21.89
CA ALA A 56 25.96 -3.81 -21.56
C ALA A 56 27.07 -4.81 -21.88
N THR A 57 27.40 -5.63 -20.89
CA THR A 57 28.06 -6.92 -21.12
C THR A 57 26.99 -8.01 -21.30
N PRO A 58 26.98 -8.77 -22.41
CA PRO A 58 26.00 -9.83 -22.61
C PRO A 58 26.10 -10.91 -21.52
N VAL A 59 24.96 -11.36 -21.00
CA VAL A 59 24.92 -12.49 -20.07
C VAL A 59 25.38 -13.77 -20.78
N PRO A 60 26.33 -14.56 -20.22
CA PRO A 60 26.76 -15.82 -20.82
C PRO A 60 25.59 -16.81 -21.00
N GLU A 61 25.56 -17.55 -22.12
CA GLU A 61 24.45 -18.49 -22.37
C GLU A 61 24.30 -19.56 -21.27
N GLU A 62 25.43 -19.99 -20.70
CA GLU A 62 25.49 -20.95 -19.59
C GLU A 62 24.80 -20.46 -18.31
N TYR A 63 24.65 -19.13 -18.12
CA TYR A 63 23.93 -18.58 -16.97
C TYR A 63 22.44 -18.88 -17.07
N PHE A 64 21.85 -18.87 -18.27
CA PHE A 64 20.43 -19.18 -18.43
C PHE A 64 20.13 -20.64 -18.10
N GLU A 65 21.05 -21.56 -18.36
CA GLU A 65 20.92 -22.95 -17.91
C GLU A 65 21.15 -23.08 -16.41
N ARG A 66 22.20 -22.45 -15.88
CA ARG A 66 22.58 -22.51 -14.46
C ARG A 66 21.51 -21.94 -13.53
N PHE A 67 20.93 -20.81 -13.91
CA PHE A 67 20.00 -20.07 -13.06
C PHE A 67 18.53 -20.28 -13.41
N ALA A 68 18.21 -21.10 -14.43
CA ALA A 68 16.82 -21.40 -14.82
C ALA A 68 15.92 -21.88 -13.68
N GLN A 69 16.49 -22.57 -12.68
CA GLN A 69 15.73 -23.08 -11.53
C GLN A 69 15.77 -22.13 -10.33
N ILE A 70 16.67 -21.14 -10.34
CA ILE A 70 16.94 -20.23 -9.23
C ILE A 70 16.18 -18.91 -9.41
N PHE A 71 16.17 -18.37 -10.63
CA PHE A 71 15.52 -17.10 -10.93
C PHE A 71 14.19 -17.31 -11.67
N PRO A 72 13.16 -16.49 -11.37
CA PRO A 72 11.95 -16.42 -12.19
C PRO A 72 12.29 -16.01 -13.62
N ARG A 73 11.38 -16.33 -14.54
CA ARG A 73 11.51 -16.02 -15.96
C ARG A 73 11.70 -14.53 -16.20
N SER A 74 11.02 -13.68 -15.42
CA SER A 74 11.12 -12.23 -15.51
C SER A 74 12.56 -11.72 -15.33
N ILE A 75 13.33 -12.27 -14.38
CA ILE A 75 14.75 -11.91 -14.20
C ILE A 75 15.57 -12.34 -15.42
N LEU A 76 15.36 -13.58 -15.88
CA LEU A 76 16.06 -14.09 -17.06
C LEU A 76 15.68 -13.30 -18.33
N ARG A 77 14.45 -12.80 -18.42
CA ARG A 77 14.00 -11.92 -19.51
C ARG A 77 14.75 -10.59 -19.49
N VAL A 78 14.84 -9.95 -18.33
CA VAL A 78 15.62 -8.71 -18.17
C VAL A 78 17.09 -8.94 -18.56
N TRP A 79 17.71 -10.03 -18.09
CA TRP A 79 19.07 -10.42 -18.47
C TRP A 79 19.23 -10.66 -19.98
N ARG A 80 18.27 -11.33 -20.61
CA ARG A 80 18.28 -11.59 -22.06
C ARG A 80 18.19 -10.28 -22.86
N ARG A 81 17.43 -9.31 -22.35
CA ARG A 81 17.17 -8.04 -23.01
C ARG A 81 18.31 -7.04 -22.85
N PHE A 82 18.82 -6.87 -21.64
CA PHE A 82 19.79 -5.81 -21.32
C PHE A 82 21.21 -6.29 -21.10
N GLY A 83 21.43 -7.55 -20.70
CA GLY A 83 22.74 -7.95 -20.18
C GLY A 83 23.04 -7.33 -18.81
N PHE A 84 24.32 -7.26 -18.46
CA PHE A 84 24.83 -6.49 -17.33
C PHE A 84 25.05 -5.04 -17.80
N GLU A 85 24.01 -4.23 -17.70
CA GLU A 85 23.90 -2.86 -18.24
C GLU A 85 23.80 -1.81 -17.11
N GLY A 86 24.21 -0.58 -17.43
CA GLY A 86 24.01 0.60 -16.59
C GLY A 86 22.87 1.48 -17.11
N PHE A 87 22.16 2.14 -16.19
CA PHE A 87 21.01 2.98 -16.48
C PHE A 87 21.16 4.37 -15.83
N GLY A 88 20.59 5.39 -16.46
CA GLY A 88 20.53 6.75 -15.94
C GLY A 88 21.91 7.33 -15.62
N ASP A 89 22.84 7.26 -16.58
CA ASP A 89 24.22 7.75 -16.39
C ASP A 89 24.97 7.10 -15.20
N GLY A 90 24.65 5.84 -14.92
CA GLY A 90 25.34 5.01 -13.94
C GLY A 90 24.67 5.02 -12.56
N LEU A 91 23.50 5.64 -12.43
CA LEU A 91 22.69 5.66 -11.21
C LEU A 91 22.23 4.25 -10.80
N PHE A 92 21.95 3.36 -11.75
CA PHE A 92 21.49 2.00 -11.49
C PHE A 92 22.18 0.99 -12.41
N TRP A 93 22.44 -0.23 -11.91
CA TRP A 93 23.17 -1.27 -12.64
C TRP A 93 22.57 -2.64 -12.44
N ILE A 94 22.43 -3.41 -13.53
CA ILE A 94 22.25 -4.86 -13.47
C ILE A 94 23.62 -5.51 -13.31
N THR A 95 23.78 -6.38 -12.32
CA THR A 95 25.08 -6.93 -11.93
C THR A 95 25.25 -8.40 -12.31
N ASP A 96 26.51 -8.82 -12.54
CA ASP A 96 26.85 -10.25 -12.62
C ASP A 96 26.89 -10.83 -11.19
N PRO A 97 25.97 -11.73 -10.81
CA PRO A 97 25.90 -12.23 -9.45
C PRO A 97 27.13 -13.05 -9.04
N LEU A 98 27.89 -13.62 -9.98
CA LEU A 98 29.12 -14.35 -9.67
C LEU A 98 30.31 -13.40 -9.45
N GLU A 99 30.35 -12.29 -10.19
CA GLU A 99 31.36 -11.25 -9.97
C GLU A 99 31.18 -10.58 -8.60
N TRP A 100 29.93 -10.34 -8.20
CA TRP A 100 29.58 -9.65 -6.96
C TRP A 100 29.51 -10.57 -5.72
N ALA A 101 29.55 -11.89 -5.89
CA ALA A 101 29.47 -12.85 -4.78
C ALA A 101 30.49 -12.61 -3.65
N PRO A 102 31.76 -12.25 -3.89
CA PRO A 102 32.70 -11.96 -2.82
C PRO A 102 32.28 -10.77 -1.95
N VAL A 103 31.74 -9.71 -2.56
CA VAL A 103 31.25 -8.53 -1.81
C VAL A 103 30.05 -8.92 -0.97
N VAL A 104 29.08 -9.65 -1.54
CA VAL A 104 27.90 -10.14 -0.81
C VAL A 104 28.32 -11.00 0.38
N GLN A 105 29.30 -11.90 0.20
CA GLN A 105 29.81 -12.73 1.29
C GLN A 105 30.40 -11.91 2.44
N MET A 106 31.13 -10.83 2.11
CA MET A 106 31.75 -9.96 3.13
C MET A 106 30.71 -9.26 4.01
N TRP A 107 29.54 -8.91 3.44
CA TRP A 107 28.44 -8.31 4.18
C TRP A 107 27.61 -9.32 4.98
N LEU A 108 27.36 -10.50 4.42
CA LEU A 108 26.44 -11.47 5.02
C LEU A 108 27.10 -12.43 6.02
N GLU A 109 28.36 -12.82 5.82
CA GLU A 109 29.05 -13.77 6.71
C GLU A 109 29.13 -13.30 8.17
N PRO A 110 29.44 -12.01 8.47
CA PRO A 110 29.48 -11.52 9.85
C PRO A 110 28.12 -11.52 10.55
N VAL A 111 27.02 -11.50 9.78
CA VAL A 111 25.65 -11.39 10.31
C VAL A 111 24.83 -12.65 10.12
N ARG A 112 25.40 -13.70 9.52
CA ARG A 112 24.68 -14.93 9.14
C ARG A 112 23.89 -15.56 10.28
N ASP A 113 24.42 -15.49 11.51
CA ASP A 113 23.81 -16.10 12.70
C ASP A 113 22.67 -15.22 13.27
N ARG A 114 22.54 -13.97 12.79
CA ARG A 114 21.46 -13.02 13.10
C ARG A 114 20.38 -12.98 12.02
N LEU A 115 20.61 -13.60 10.87
CA LEU A 115 19.61 -13.68 9.81
C LEU A 115 18.54 -14.73 10.18
N PRO A 116 17.25 -14.46 9.89
CA PRO A 116 16.16 -15.39 10.20
C PRO A 116 16.20 -16.67 9.34
N PHE A 117 16.94 -16.67 8.23
CA PHE A 117 16.99 -17.77 7.27
C PHE A 117 18.43 -18.03 6.77
N THR A 118 18.66 -19.23 6.24
CA THR A 118 19.91 -19.60 5.55
C THR A 118 19.64 -19.82 4.07
N ASP A 119 20.35 -19.07 3.21
CA ASP A 119 20.19 -19.13 1.76
C ASP A 119 21.51 -18.82 1.03
N THR A 120 21.53 -19.06 -0.27
CA THR A 120 22.58 -18.59 -1.18
C THR A 120 22.12 -17.29 -1.84
N TRP A 121 22.92 -16.22 -1.71
CA TRP A 121 22.54 -14.87 -2.13
C TRP A 121 23.26 -14.41 -3.39
N TYR A 122 22.49 -13.83 -4.30
CA TYR A 122 22.95 -13.30 -5.58
C TYR A 122 22.62 -11.81 -5.67
N CYS A 123 23.63 -10.96 -5.86
CA CYS A 123 23.39 -9.56 -6.19
C CYS A 123 22.91 -9.47 -7.64
N LEU A 124 21.68 -9.01 -7.86
CA LEU A 124 21.07 -8.87 -9.19
C LEU A 124 21.16 -7.45 -9.74
N ALA A 125 21.18 -6.48 -8.82
CA ALA A 125 21.35 -5.08 -9.16
C ALA A 125 22.07 -4.33 -8.04
N ARG A 126 22.55 -3.14 -8.38
CA ARG A 126 23.01 -2.13 -7.42
C ARG A 126 22.66 -0.74 -7.89
N ASP A 127 22.72 0.23 -6.99
CA ASP A 127 22.74 1.64 -7.38
C ASP A 127 24.17 2.23 -7.41
N ALA A 128 24.26 3.53 -7.65
CA ALA A 128 25.51 4.28 -7.64
C ALA A 128 26.09 4.53 -6.24
N MET A 129 25.31 4.37 -5.16
CA MET A 129 25.79 4.44 -3.78
C MET A 129 26.33 3.10 -3.29
N GLY A 130 26.07 2.03 -4.03
CA GLY A 130 26.50 0.68 -3.73
C GLY A 130 25.51 -0.10 -2.89
N ASN A 131 24.26 0.36 -2.77
CA ASN A 131 23.18 -0.46 -2.24
C ASN A 131 23.08 -1.74 -3.07
N LEU A 132 23.07 -2.91 -2.43
CA LEU A 132 23.05 -4.20 -3.11
C LEU A 132 21.67 -4.81 -3.05
N PHE A 133 21.15 -5.14 -4.23
CA PHE A 133 19.82 -5.70 -4.39
C PHE A 133 19.92 -7.21 -4.60
N LEU A 134 19.77 -7.97 -3.52
CA LEU A 134 20.01 -9.42 -3.49
C LEU A 134 18.77 -10.26 -3.83
N TRP A 135 19.04 -11.50 -4.26
CA TRP A 135 18.06 -12.57 -4.45
C TRP A 135 18.56 -13.87 -3.83
N GLY A 136 17.75 -14.49 -2.96
CA GLY A 136 18.01 -15.80 -2.36
C GLY A 136 17.36 -16.94 -3.15
N GLU A 137 18.02 -18.10 -3.23
CA GLU A 137 17.48 -19.28 -3.94
C GLU A 137 16.13 -19.75 -3.40
N LYS A 138 15.89 -19.58 -2.10
CA LYS A 138 14.70 -20.04 -1.36
C LYS A 138 13.88 -18.91 -0.75
N THR A 139 14.39 -17.69 -0.83
CA THR A 139 13.85 -16.54 -0.09
C THR A 139 13.65 -15.30 -0.98
N GLY A 140 13.97 -15.39 -2.27
CA GLY A 140 13.64 -14.36 -3.25
C GLY A 140 14.28 -13.01 -2.94
N ARG A 141 13.53 -11.91 -3.10
CA ARG A 141 14.04 -10.53 -2.94
C ARG A 141 14.17 -10.05 -1.47
N SER A 142 14.23 -10.96 -0.51
CA SER A 142 14.06 -10.65 0.93
C SER A 142 15.26 -10.02 1.63
N LEU A 143 16.38 -9.76 0.93
CA LEU A 143 17.53 -9.05 1.50
C LEU A 143 18.02 -7.91 0.60
N GLU A 144 18.40 -6.81 1.27
CA GLU A 144 19.17 -5.70 0.70
C GLU A 144 20.36 -5.36 1.61
N VAL A 145 21.38 -4.75 1.04
CA VAL A 145 22.53 -4.21 1.79
C VAL A 145 22.57 -2.70 1.57
N ASP A 146 22.58 -1.94 2.66
CA ASP A 146 22.82 -0.51 2.67
C ASP A 146 24.23 -0.22 3.23
N PRO A 147 25.22 0.06 2.36
CA PRO A 147 26.58 0.36 2.79
C PRO A 147 26.75 1.76 3.40
N THR A 148 25.78 2.66 3.22
CA THR A 148 25.80 4.01 3.77
C THR A 148 25.45 3.97 5.26
N ARG A 149 24.42 3.19 5.62
CA ARG A 149 24.00 2.92 7.01
C ARG A 149 24.72 1.76 7.67
N VAL A 150 25.53 1.00 6.92
CA VAL A 150 26.20 -0.23 7.38
C VAL A 150 25.18 -1.25 7.89
N GLU A 151 24.19 -1.53 7.04
CA GLU A 151 22.98 -2.24 7.40
C GLU A 151 22.65 -3.34 6.39
N VAL A 152 22.12 -4.46 6.91
CA VAL A 152 21.46 -5.52 6.13
C VAL A 152 19.98 -5.49 6.47
N ILE A 153 19.15 -5.25 5.46
CA ILE A 153 17.71 -5.03 5.61
C ILE A 153 16.96 -6.30 5.20
N ILE A 154 16.07 -6.78 6.06
CA ILE A 154 15.21 -7.95 5.83
C ILE A 154 13.81 -7.49 5.40
N ASP A 155 13.37 -7.97 4.24
CA ASP A 155 11.97 -7.87 3.80
C ASP A 155 11.28 -9.23 3.98
N GLN A 156 10.67 -9.44 5.14
CA GLN A 156 9.95 -10.69 5.41
C GLN A 156 8.66 -10.86 4.59
N LEU A 157 8.10 -9.79 3.99
CA LEU A 157 6.92 -9.92 3.13
C LEU A 157 7.23 -10.72 1.86
N ALA A 158 8.46 -10.63 1.37
CA ALA A 158 8.93 -11.40 0.23
C ALA A 158 8.96 -12.92 0.50
N LEU A 159 8.91 -13.35 1.78
CA LEU A 159 8.93 -14.77 2.15
C LEU A 159 7.56 -15.43 2.07
N LEU A 160 6.50 -14.71 2.45
CA LEU A 160 5.13 -15.24 2.56
C LEU A 160 4.54 -15.78 1.26
N SER A 161 5.10 -15.34 0.15
CA SER A 161 4.57 -15.59 -1.19
C SER A 161 5.64 -16.13 -2.13
N PHE A 162 6.79 -16.55 -1.58
CA PHE A 162 7.91 -17.04 -2.37
C PHE A 162 7.53 -18.29 -3.19
N ASP A 163 6.72 -19.19 -2.61
CA ASP A 163 6.29 -20.42 -3.27
C ASP A 163 5.16 -20.21 -4.28
N ASP A 164 4.56 -19.01 -4.36
CA ASP A 164 3.60 -18.64 -5.40
C ASP A 164 4.37 -18.27 -6.69
N PRO A 165 4.25 -19.06 -7.78
CA PRO A 165 4.97 -18.79 -9.02
C PRO A 165 4.64 -17.42 -9.63
N ALA A 166 3.39 -16.97 -9.54
CA ALA A 166 2.95 -15.69 -10.08
C ALA A 166 3.53 -14.52 -9.27
N VAL A 167 3.57 -14.65 -7.95
CA VAL A 167 4.21 -13.63 -7.09
C VAL A 167 5.72 -13.62 -7.31
N ARG A 168 6.35 -14.78 -7.53
CA ARG A 168 7.79 -14.87 -7.82
C ARG A 168 8.15 -14.18 -9.14
N GLU A 169 7.33 -14.30 -10.17
CA GLU A 169 7.50 -13.55 -11.43
C GLU A 169 7.40 -12.03 -11.23
N ARG A 170 6.39 -11.56 -10.46
CA ARG A 170 6.27 -10.15 -10.06
C ARG A 170 7.48 -9.66 -9.26
N ALA A 171 7.91 -10.43 -8.27
CA ALA A 171 9.06 -10.11 -7.43
C ALA A 171 10.35 -9.96 -8.25
N GLY A 172 10.51 -10.78 -9.30
CA GLY A 172 11.63 -10.65 -10.23
C GLY A 172 11.67 -9.31 -10.97
N ARG A 173 10.51 -8.77 -11.37
CA ARG A 173 10.40 -7.42 -11.99
C ARG A 173 10.65 -6.31 -10.98
N VAL A 174 10.02 -6.42 -9.80
CA VAL A 174 10.17 -5.46 -8.69
C VAL A 174 11.63 -5.32 -8.26
N ARG A 175 12.45 -6.38 -8.40
CA ARG A 175 13.89 -6.29 -8.09
C ARG A 175 14.63 -5.22 -8.88
N PHE A 176 14.19 -4.92 -10.10
CA PHE A 176 14.80 -3.89 -10.93
C PHE A 176 14.06 -2.55 -10.83
N ILE A 177 12.73 -2.59 -10.78
CA ILE A 177 11.89 -1.38 -10.79
C ILE A 177 11.88 -0.65 -9.45
N GLY A 178 11.70 -1.38 -8.35
CA GLY A 178 11.54 -0.78 -7.01
C GLY A 178 12.76 0.04 -6.58
N PRO A 179 13.98 -0.54 -6.62
CA PRO A 179 15.19 0.22 -6.37
C PRO A 179 15.41 1.41 -7.30
N ALA A 180 15.09 1.28 -8.59
CA ALA A 180 15.25 2.36 -9.54
C ALA A 180 14.32 3.54 -9.27
N GLY A 181 13.07 3.28 -8.83
CA GLY A 181 12.13 4.31 -8.40
C GLY A 181 12.67 5.12 -7.22
N ARG A 182 13.20 4.46 -6.19
CA ARG A 182 13.79 5.11 -5.00
C ARG A 182 14.94 6.06 -5.30
N ILE A 183 15.64 5.90 -6.42
CA ILE A 183 16.76 6.77 -6.82
C ILE A 183 16.27 8.16 -7.26
N VAL A 184 15.05 8.25 -7.79
CA VAL A 184 14.49 9.48 -8.36
C VAL A 184 13.33 10.04 -7.55
N GLU A 185 12.99 9.41 -6.44
CA GLU A 185 12.05 9.94 -5.44
C GLU A 185 12.66 11.22 -4.81
N ASP A 186 11.86 12.30 -4.79
CA ASP A 186 12.24 13.55 -4.12
C ASP A 186 12.13 13.30 -2.59
N PRO A 187 13.19 13.53 -1.79
CA PRO A 187 13.07 13.40 -0.35
C PRO A 187 12.22 14.57 0.16
N GLU A 188 10.97 14.26 0.45
CA GLU A 188 10.03 15.21 1.02
C GLU A 188 10.45 15.56 2.46
N ASP A 189 11.04 16.74 2.63
CA ASP A 189 11.15 17.57 3.86
C ASP A 189 11.59 16.90 5.20
N ASP A 190 12.08 15.67 5.21
CA ASP A 190 12.86 15.11 6.32
C ASP A 190 14.35 15.38 6.07
N GLU A 191 14.92 16.36 6.81
CA GLU A 191 16.36 16.69 6.77
C GLU A 191 17.28 15.49 7.07
N ASP A 192 16.72 14.40 7.63
CA ASP A 192 17.42 13.19 8.04
C ASP A 192 17.49 12.08 6.96
N ASP A 193 16.71 12.15 5.86
CA ASP A 193 16.69 11.13 4.80
C ASP A 193 17.07 11.69 3.41
N MET A 194 18.24 12.33 3.36
CA MET A 194 18.80 12.98 2.16
C MET A 194 19.42 12.02 1.14
N GLU A 195 19.44 10.71 1.40
CA GLU A 195 20.12 9.71 0.56
C GLU A 195 19.62 9.62 -0.89
N PRO A 196 18.30 9.67 -1.17
CA PRO A 196 17.80 9.66 -2.56
C PRO A 196 18.38 10.78 -3.42
N LEU A 197 18.71 11.95 -2.83
CA LEU A 197 19.34 13.06 -3.56
C LEU A 197 20.85 12.94 -3.73
N LEU A 198 21.55 12.11 -2.94
CA LEU A 198 23.00 12.06 -2.99
C LEU A 198 23.52 11.52 -4.32
N ALA A 199 22.88 10.49 -4.87
CA ALA A 199 23.30 9.91 -6.15
C ALA A 199 23.08 10.87 -7.34
N PRO A 200 21.90 11.51 -7.51
CA PRO A 200 21.72 12.57 -8.51
C PRO A 200 22.68 13.77 -8.33
N GLN A 201 22.88 14.24 -7.10
CA GLN A 201 23.82 15.34 -6.81
C GLN A 201 25.27 14.94 -7.12
N ALA A 202 25.65 13.70 -6.78
CA ALA A 202 26.97 13.15 -7.08
C ALA A 202 27.18 13.01 -8.58
N LEU A 203 26.17 12.59 -9.34
CA LEU A 203 26.20 12.56 -10.79
C LEU A 203 26.43 13.96 -11.38
N GLU A 204 25.70 14.98 -10.93
CA GLU A 204 25.87 16.36 -11.40
C GLU A 204 27.29 16.88 -11.12
N ARG A 205 27.85 16.54 -9.95
CA ARG A 205 29.14 17.06 -9.48
C ARG A 205 30.36 16.28 -9.99
N LEU A 206 30.31 14.96 -9.90
CA LEU A 206 31.44 14.06 -10.14
C LEU A 206 31.40 13.42 -11.53
N GLY A 207 30.24 13.42 -12.18
CA GLY A 207 30.01 12.73 -13.44
C GLY A 207 29.63 11.26 -13.25
N PRO A 208 29.31 10.56 -14.36
CA PRO A 208 28.79 9.19 -14.33
C PRO A 208 29.81 8.19 -13.80
N VAL A 209 29.31 7.12 -13.19
CA VAL A 209 30.10 5.94 -12.76
C VAL A 209 29.98 4.81 -13.77
N ASP A 210 31.01 3.96 -13.86
CA ASP A 210 30.98 2.72 -14.64
C ASP A 210 30.56 1.50 -13.79
N SER A 211 30.55 0.31 -14.40
CA SER A 211 30.11 -0.94 -13.76
C SER A 211 30.94 -1.34 -12.53
N GLY A 212 32.22 -0.95 -12.50
CA GLY A 212 33.14 -1.21 -11.41
C GLY A 212 33.25 -0.05 -10.41
N GLN A 213 32.41 0.99 -10.53
CA GLN A 213 32.50 2.21 -9.75
C GLN A 213 31.22 2.53 -8.99
N VAL A 214 31.40 3.19 -7.84
CA VAL A 214 30.33 3.79 -7.02
C VAL A 214 30.79 5.17 -6.54
N TYR A 215 29.85 6.00 -6.11
CA TYR A 215 30.18 7.17 -5.30
C TYR A 215 30.39 6.71 -3.85
N GLY A 216 31.64 6.66 -3.41
CA GLY A 216 31.99 6.29 -2.04
C GLY A 216 32.31 7.51 -1.19
N PHE A 217 31.94 7.46 0.08
CA PHE A 217 32.32 8.48 1.06
C PHE A 217 33.82 8.45 1.35
N VAL A 218 34.48 9.61 1.33
CA VAL A 218 35.89 9.78 1.72
C VAL A 218 36.07 9.51 3.21
N LEU A 219 35.17 10.04 4.03
CA LEU A 219 34.98 9.63 5.42
C LEU A 219 33.57 9.05 5.57
N PRO A 220 33.43 7.74 5.80
CA PRO A 220 32.11 7.10 5.95
C PRO A 220 31.29 7.69 7.10
N PRO A 221 29.95 7.81 6.97
CA PRO A 221 29.08 8.33 8.02
C PRO A 221 29.22 7.61 9.38
N ALA A 222 29.35 6.28 9.37
CA ALA A 222 29.61 5.46 10.56
C ALA A 222 30.88 5.89 11.33
N LEU A 223 31.85 6.50 10.64
CA LEU A 223 33.10 7.00 11.24
C LEU A 223 33.04 8.52 11.52
N GLY A 224 31.84 9.12 11.55
CA GLY A 224 31.63 10.55 11.78
C GLY A 224 31.74 11.41 10.52
N GLY A 225 31.67 10.79 9.34
CA GLY A 225 31.57 11.50 8.07
C GLY A 225 30.26 12.24 7.89
N GLN A 226 30.28 13.30 7.09
CA GLN A 226 29.05 14.01 6.73
C GLN A 226 28.34 13.28 5.59
N LEU A 227 27.02 13.11 5.74
CA LEU A 227 26.12 12.65 4.69
C LEU A 227 25.91 13.79 3.68
N SER A 228 26.88 13.97 2.78
CA SER A 228 26.92 15.09 1.84
C SER A 228 27.66 14.73 0.57
N VAL A 229 27.19 15.25 -0.56
CA VAL A 229 27.84 15.10 -1.88
C VAL A 229 29.29 15.61 -1.90
N ASP A 230 29.65 16.57 -1.03
CA ASP A 230 31.02 17.08 -0.92
C ASP A 230 32.01 15.99 -0.47
N ASN A 231 31.52 15.06 0.36
CA ASN A 231 32.25 13.95 0.93
C ASN A 231 32.31 12.73 -0.01
N LEU A 232 31.68 12.77 -1.18
CA LEU A 232 31.66 11.67 -2.15
C LEU A 232 32.80 11.74 -3.17
N ARG A 233 33.31 10.59 -3.60
CA ARG A 233 34.24 10.43 -4.72
C ARG A 233 33.88 9.18 -5.52
N ILE A 234 34.18 9.19 -6.82
CA ILE A 234 34.16 7.98 -7.63
C ILE A 234 35.30 7.07 -7.18
N VAL A 235 34.96 5.86 -6.74
CA VAL A 235 35.90 4.86 -6.23
C VAL A 235 35.61 3.48 -6.82
N ASP A 236 36.56 2.56 -6.70
CA ASP A 236 36.35 1.15 -7.04
C ASP A 236 35.30 0.53 -6.11
N ALA A 237 34.24 0.00 -6.70
CA ALA A 237 33.05 -0.46 -6.00
C ALA A 237 33.34 -1.66 -5.08
N GLN A 238 33.99 -2.70 -5.60
CA GLN A 238 34.26 -3.90 -4.82
C GLN A 238 35.20 -3.63 -3.66
N THR A 239 36.26 -2.83 -3.88
CA THR A 239 37.18 -2.42 -2.83
C THR A 239 36.46 -1.60 -1.76
N TYR A 240 35.68 -0.58 -2.17
CA TYR A 240 34.98 0.29 -1.24
C TYR A 240 33.98 -0.48 -0.37
N LEU A 241 33.11 -1.27 -0.99
CA LEU A 241 32.06 -2.02 -0.29
C LEU A 241 32.63 -3.13 0.60
N THR A 242 33.74 -3.76 0.21
CA THR A 242 34.44 -4.72 1.07
C THR A 242 35.04 -4.03 2.31
N LEU A 243 35.58 -2.83 2.16
CA LEU A 243 36.10 -2.06 3.29
C LEU A 243 34.97 -1.61 4.21
N GLN A 244 33.83 -1.14 3.68
CA GLN A 244 32.68 -0.75 4.49
C GLN A 244 32.19 -1.90 5.39
N ALA A 245 32.08 -3.12 4.85
CA ALA A 245 31.69 -4.30 5.62
C ALA A 245 32.63 -4.65 6.80
N GLN A 246 33.84 -4.09 6.83
CA GLN A 246 34.85 -4.35 7.87
C GLN A 246 35.02 -3.21 8.88
N GLN A 247 34.41 -2.04 8.64
CA GLN A 247 34.71 -0.83 9.40
C GLN A 247 33.92 -0.67 10.70
N ASP A 248 32.71 -1.22 10.76
CA ASP A 248 31.84 -1.15 11.92
C ASP A 248 31.00 -2.44 12.06
N GLU A 249 30.26 -2.55 13.16
CA GLU A 249 29.28 -3.61 13.32
C GLU A 249 28.13 -3.43 12.31
N ILE A 250 27.94 -4.44 11.47
CA ILE A 250 26.83 -4.46 10.52
C ILE A 250 25.52 -4.61 11.30
N THR A 251 24.61 -3.66 11.15
CA THR A 251 23.26 -3.74 11.73
C THR A 251 22.39 -4.66 10.87
N VAL A 252 21.53 -5.45 11.51
CA VAL A 252 20.49 -6.24 10.82
C VAL A 252 19.15 -5.65 11.23
N SER A 253 18.39 -5.14 10.27
CA SER A 253 17.05 -4.63 10.51
C SER A 253 16.00 -5.52 9.87
N ASP A 254 14.88 -5.60 10.58
CA ASP A 254 13.73 -6.40 10.20
C ASP A 254 12.45 -5.60 10.48
N PRO A 255 12.19 -4.56 9.68
CA PRO A 255 11.06 -3.66 9.91
C PRO A 255 9.71 -4.39 9.86
N VAL A 256 9.62 -5.48 9.10
CA VAL A 256 8.40 -6.30 8.99
C VAL A 256 8.27 -7.26 10.17
N GLY A 257 9.32 -8.02 10.50
CA GLY A 257 9.30 -8.98 11.59
C GLY A 257 9.19 -8.32 12.96
N ALA A 258 9.85 -7.17 13.16
CA ALA A 258 9.70 -6.36 14.38
C ALA A 258 8.26 -5.92 14.63
N ASN A 259 7.45 -5.83 13.57
CA ASN A 259 6.07 -5.41 13.58
C ASN A 259 5.09 -6.52 13.12
N TRP A 260 5.50 -7.80 13.16
CA TRP A 260 4.76 -8.89 12.49
C TRP A 260 3.31 -9.00 12.94
N GLY A 261 3.01 -8.89 14.24
CA GLY A 261 1.62 -8.97 14.73
C GLY A 261 0.69 -7.89 14.16
N GLN A 262 1.24 -6.75 13.72
CA GLN A 262 0.51 -5.70 13.03
C GLN A 262 0.45 -5.94 11.51
N VAL A 263 1.56 -6.40 10.92
CA VAL A 263 1.67 -6.65 9.47
C VAL A 263 0.86 -7.87 9.04
N SER A 264 0.82 -8.93 9.83
CA SER A 264 0.08 -10.17 9.54
C SER A 264 -1.42 -9.91 9.44
N THR A 265 -1.95 -9.10 10.36
CA THR A 265 -3.35 -8.69 10.41
C THR A 265 -3.73 -7.90 9.15
N LEU A 266 -2.82 -7.03 8.68
CA LEU A 266 -3.03 -6.21 7.48
C LEU A 266 -3.13 -7.03 6.19
N ILE A 267 -2.34 -8.09 6.06
CA ILE A 267 -2.23 -8.90 4.84
C ILE A 267 -3.05 -10.21 4.91
N GLY A 268 -3.77 -10.43 6.01
CA GLY A 268 -4.54 -11.65 6.25
C GLY A 268 -3.68 -12.90 6.50
N ALA A 269 -2.47 -12.73 7.04
CA ALA A 269 -1.56 -13.82 7.42
C ALA A 269 -1.66 -14.13 8.94
N ASP A 270 -1.21 -15.33 9.34
CA ASP A 270 -1.28 -15.78 10.75
C ASP A 270 -0.41 -14.89 11.68
N PRO A 271 -1.01 -14.23 12.69
CA PRO A 271 -0.29 -13.36 13.62
C PRO A 271 0.59 -14.12 14.62
N VAL A 272 0.38 -15.42 14.80
CA VAL A 272 1.11 -16.24 15.77
C VAL A 272 2.42 -16.79 15.18
N ALA A 273 2.48 -16.96 13.85
CA ALA A 273 3.64 -17.51 13.15
C ALA A 273 4.23 -16.48 12.16
N PRO A 274 5.33 -15.80 12.49
CA PRO A 274 6.05 -14.94 11.54
C PRO A 274 6.50 -15.72 10.29
N PRO A 275 6.69 -15.04 9.14
CA PRO A 275 7.04 -15.66 7.85
C PRO A 275 8.22 -16.63 7.95
N VAL A 276 9.19 -16.33 8.81
CA VAL A 276 10.34 -17.19 9.09
C VAL A 276 9.96 -18.51 9.77
N GLU A 277 9.00 -18.51 10.69
CA GLU A 277 8.57 -19.72 11.41
C GLU A 277 7.78 -20.66 10.51
N GLN A 278 7.09 -20.13 9.51
CA GLN A 278 6.35 -20.91 8.50
C GLN A 278 7.28 -21.73 7.58
N MET A 279 8.56 -21.33 7.43
CA MET A 279 9.55 -22.16 6.72
C MET A 279 10.05 -23.37 7.53
N GLY A 280 9.82 -23.41 8.84
CA GLY A 280 10.42 -24.38 9.76
C GLY A 280 9.73 -25.75 9.82
N GLU A 281 8.52 -25.90 9.28
CA GLU A 281 7.73 -27.15 9.44
C GLU A 281 8.01 -28.23 8.38
N GLU A 282 8.72 -27.92 7.29
CA GLU A 282 9.05 -28.90 6.25
C GLU A 282 10.47 -29.45 6.36
N ASN A 283 10.75 -30.27 7.38
CA ASN A 283 11.78 -31.32 7.31
C ASN A 283 11.59 -32.37 8.42
N GLY A 284 10.49 -33.11 8.37
CA GLY A 284 10.21 -34.10 9.42
C GLY A 284 9.06 -35.08 9.18
N GLY A 285 9.05 -35.80 8.06
CA GLY A 285 8.48 -37.16 8.04
C GLY A 285 7.03 -37.34 7.56
N ALA A 286 6.92 -37.98 6.40
CA ALA A 286 5.94 -38.99 6.00
C ALA A 286 4.44 -38.85 6.42
N ALA A 287 3.64 -38.60 5.39
CA ALA A 287 2.30 -39.17 5.16
C ALA A 287 1.26 -39.02 6.29
N GLY A 288 0.50 -37.93 6.21
CA GLY A 288 -0.85 -37.83 6.73
C GLY A 288 -1.68 -37.03 5.76
N ALA A 289 -2.58 -37.69 5.02
CA ALA A 289 -3.63 -37.01 4.29
C ALA A 289 -4.50 -36.24 5.30
N GLY A 290 -4.31 -34.93 5.36
CA GLY A 290 -5.15 -34.00 6.09
C GLY A 290 -5.61 -32.93 5.10
N GLN A 291 -6.84 -33.06 4.63
CA GLN A 291 -7.56 -31.95 4.01
C GLN A 291 -7.70 -30.85 5.07
N GLY A 292 -6.82 -29.85 5.01
CA GLY A 292 -7.07 -28.53 5.59
C GLY A 292 -7.88 -27.75 4.56
N ASP A 293 -9.19 -27.71 4.78
CA ASP A 293 -10.13 -26.92 3.98
C ASP A 293 -9.72 -25.45 4.14
N ALA A 294 -9.22 -24.83 3.07
CA ALA A 294 -9.20 -23.38 2.97
C ALA A 294 -10.66 -22.95 3.09
N GLY A 295 -11.02 -22.34 4.21
CA GLY A 295 -12.40 -22.01 4.53
C GLY A 295 -13.05 -21.30 3.36
N SER A 296 -14.00 -21.95 2.70
CA SER A 296 -14.80 -21.31 1.66
C SER A 296 -15.51 -20.14 2.31
N ALA A 297 -15.14 -18.91 1.95
CA ALA A 297 -15.90 -17.73 2.34
C ALA A 297 -17.36 -17.99 1.98
N ILE A 298 -18.27 -17.90 2.95
CA ILE A 298 -19.67 -18.26 2.74
C ILE A 298 -20.22 -17.27 1.70
N PRO A 299 -20.63 -17.73 0.50
CA PRO A 299 -21.28 -16.84 -0.45
C PRO A 299 -22.44 -16.13 0.21
N TRP A 300 -22.63 -14.85 -0.09
CA TRP A 300 -23.59 -14.03 0.68
C TRP A 300 -24.99 -14.64 0.71
N HIS A 301 -25.39 -15.33 -0.37
CA HIS A 301 -26.66 -16.04 -0.51
C HIS A 301 -26.75 -17.30 0.38
N MET A 302 -25.60 -17.84 0.79
CA MET A 302 -25.46 -18.95 1.74
C MET A 302 -25.22 -18.49 3.19
N VAL A 303 -25.03 -17.19 3.45
CA VAL A 303 -25.03 -16.71 4.84
C VAL A 303 -26.41 -17.07 5.45
N PRO A 304 -26.51 -17.58 6.68
CA PRO A 304 -27.81 -17.96 7.26
C PRO A 304 -28.67 -16.72 7.54
N GLU A 305 -29.92 -16.66 7.06
CA GLU A 305 -30.80 -15.53 7.41
C GLU A 305 -30.94 -15.47 8.92
N PRO A 306 -30.91 -14.25 9.51
CA PRO A 306 -31.06 -14.16 10.95
C PRO A 306 -32.39 -14.80 11.33
N SER A 307 -32.39 -15.63 12.37
CA SER A 307 -33.59 -16.35 12.81
C SER A 307 -34.63 -15.44 13.44
N ASP A 308 -34.21 -14.22 13.84
CA ASP A 308 -35.07 -13.20 14.40
C ASP A 308 -35.85 -12.43 13.31
N PRO A 309 -37.19 -12.36 13.40
CA PRO A 309 -38.02 -11.64 12.43
C PRO A 309 -37.71 -10.15 12.31
N ALA A 310 -37.29 -9.48 13.39
CA ALA A 310 -36.95 -8.05 13.32
C ALA A 310 -35.65 -7.83 12.52
N ALA A 311 -34.67 -8.73 12.67
CA ALA A 311 -33.47 -8.76 11.86
C ALA A 311 -33.72 -9.11 10.38
N GLN A 312 -34.74 -9.92 10.07
CA GLN A 312 -35.13 -10.22 8.69
C GLN A 312 -35.83 -9.03 8.02
N ASP A 313 -36.76 -8.38 8.73
CA ASP A 313 -37.46 -7.17 8.27
C ASP A 313 -36.47 -6.05 7.92
N ALA A 314 -35.42 -5.94 8.76
CA ALA A 314 -34.25 -5.11 8.61
C ALA A 314 -33.41 -5.30 7.33
N LEU A 315 -33.63 -6.37 6.55
CA LEU A 315 -32.85 -6.71 5.35
C LEU A 315 -33.62 -6.52 4.03
N THR A 316 -34.82 -5.94 4.09
CA THR A 316 -35.64 -5.67 2.91
C THR A 316 -35.16 -4.44 2.14
N ASP A 317 -35.30 -4.46 0.81
CA ASP A 317 -34.95 -3.31 -0.02
C ASP A 317 -35.85 -2.12 0.30
N GLU A 318 -37.11 -2.36 0.69
CA GLU A 318 -38.03 -1.30 1.13
C GLU A 318 -37.54 -0.57 2.39
N VAL A 319 -37.00 -1.29 3.37
CA VAL A 319 -36.43 -0.68 4.59
C VAL A 319 -35.14 0.06 4.28
N ILE A 320 -34.26 -0.53 3.47
CA ILE A 320 -33.01 0.12 3.05
C ILE A 320 -33.29 1.40 2.26
N ASP A 321 -34.23 1.36 1.32
CA ASP A 321 -34.67 2.52 0.56
C ASP A 321 -35.34 3.56 1.49
N HIS A 322 -36.15 3.13 2.47
CA HIS A 322 -36.74 4.04 3.44
C HIS A 322 -35.68 4.75 4.30
N ASP A 323 -34.69 4.01 4.77
CA ASP A 323 -33.65 4.50 5.68
C ASP A 323 -32.70 5.48 4.96
N LEU A 324 -32.31 5.18 3.71
CA LEU A 324 -31.37 6.02 2.95
C LEU A 324 -32.04 7.09 2.07
N LEU A 325 -33.23 6.82 1.52
CA LEU A 325 -33.92 7.70 0.56
C LEU A 325 -35.19 8.34 1.15
N GLY A 326 -35.64 7.88 2.32
CA GLY A 326 -36.88 8.35 2.93
C GLY A 326 -36.75 9.69 3.67
N PRO A 327 -37.89 10.28 4.06
CA PRO A 327 -37.94 11.57 4.74
C PRO A 327 -37.41 11.56 6.18
N GLY A 328 -37.10 10.38 6.74
CA GLY A 328 -36.42 10.22 8.03
C GLY A 328 -34.90 10.15 7.94
N GLY A 329 -34.31 10.14 6.74
CA GLY A 329 -32.86 10.22 6.50
C GLY A 329 -32.45 11.54 5.82
N ALA A 330 -31.21 11.63 5.34
CA ALA A 330 -30.67 12.83 4.68
C ALA A 330 -31.38 13.22 3.36
N ASN A 331 -32.27 12.36 2.85
CA ASN A 331 -33.06 12.56 1.63
C ASN A 331 -32.19 12.87 0.40
N LEU A 332 -31.01 12.25 0.34
CA LEU A 332 -30.08 12.38 -0.77
C LEU A 332 -30.47 11.37 -1.85
N LYS A 333 -30.62 11.86 -3.09
CA LYS A 333 -30.98 11.00 -4.22
C LYS A 333 -29.73 10.36 -4.83
N PRO A 334 -29.79 9.08 -5.26
CA PRO A 334 -28.71 8.47 -6.02
C PRO A 334 -28.42 9.28 -7.28
N MET A 335 -27.15 9.40 -7.63
CA MET A 335 -26.69 10.11 -8.82
C MET A 335 -26.84 9.27 -10.09
N GLY A 336 -26.95 7.94 -9.96
CA GLY A 336 -27.01 7.01 -11.08
C GLY A 336 -25.62 6.74 -11.67
N VAL A 337 -24.58 6.87 -10.85
CA VAL A 337 -23.18 6.59 -11.22
C VAL A 337 -22.63 5.34 -10.54
N ALA A 338 -23.52 4.51 -9.98
CA ALA A 338 -23.19 3.27 -9.30
C ALA A 338 -22.21 2.40 -10.10
N VAL A 339 -21.11 2.03 -9.43
CA VAL A 339 -20.27 0.91 -9.84
C VAL A 339 -20.82 -0.35 -9.18
N PRO A 340 -21.24 -1.38 -9.94
CA PRO A 340 -21.70 -2.64 -9.37
C PRO A 340 -20.62 -3.28 -8.50
N VAL A 341 -21.01 -3.81 -7.33
CA VAL A 341 -20.08 -4.55 -6.47
C VAL A 341 -19.79 -5.92 -7.08
N PRO A 342 -18.51 -6.31 -7.26
CA PRO A 342 -18.15 -7.64 -7.75
C PRO A 342 -18.70 -8.77 -6.86
N GLU A 343 -19.10 -9.90 -7.46
CA GLU A 343 -19.71 -11.00 -6.69
C GLU A 343 -18.76 -11.55 -5.62
N GLU A 344 -17.45 -11.59 -5.93
CA GLU A 344 -16.39 -12.04 -5.03
C GLU A 344 -16.28 -11.20 -3.75
N TYR A 345 -16.68 -9.92 -3.78
CA TYR A 345 -16.64 -9.05 -2.60
C TYR A 345 -17.68 -9.47 -1.58
N PHE A 346 -18.83 -9.95 -2.02
CA PHE A 346 -19.86 -10.40 -1.10
C PHE A 346 -19.47 -11.70 -0.39
N GLU A 347 -18.67 -12.55 -1.04
CA GLU A 347 -18.03 -13.72 -0.40
C GLU A 347 -16.99 -13.27 0.62
N ARG A 348 -16.00 -12.48 0.18
CA ARG A 348 -14.87 -12.07 1.02
C ARG A 348 -15.29 -11.22 2.22
N MET A 349 -16.27 -10.34 2.04
CA MET A 349 -16.71 -9.42 3.09
C MET A 349 -17.78 -10.00 4.03
N ALA A 350 -18.37 -11.16 3.70
CA ALA A 350 -19.42 -11.76 4.52
C ALA A 350 -19.00 -12.14 5.94
N VAL A 351 -17.70 -12.30 6.19
CA VAL A 351 -17.17 -12.56 7.53
C VAL A 351 -16.92 -11.27 8.32
N PHE A 352 -16.66 -10.14 7.65
CA PHE A 352 -16.27 -8.88 8.28
C PHE A 352 -17.46 -7.94 8.54
N VAL A 353 -18.44 -7.91 7.62
CA VAL A 353 -19.58 -6.96 7.67
C VAL A 353 -20.92 -7.69 7.79
N PRO A 354 -21.93 -7.09 8.44
CA PRO A 354 -23.25 -7.70 8.54
C PRO A 354 -23.95 -7.73 7.19
N ARG A 355 -24.95 -8.61 7.07
CA ARG A 355 -25.74 -8.78 5.85
C ARG A 355 -26.42 -7.51 5.40
N SER A 356 -26.76 -6.61 6.31
CA SER A 356 -27.32 -5.29 5.97
C SER A 356 -26.35 -4.44 5.15
N VAL A 357 -25.05 -4.45 5.47
CA VAL A 357 -24.02 -3.78 4.67
C VAL A 357 -23.93 -4.41 3.27
N LEU A 358 -23.85 -5.74 3.21
CA LEU A 358 -23.86 -6.46 1.94
C LEU A 358 -25.12 -6.19 1.12
N ARG A 359 -26.28 -6.05 1.78
CA ARG A 359 -27.55 -5.77 1.10
C ARG A 359 -27.57 -4.36 0.54
N VAL A 360 -27.07 -3.36 1.28
CA VAL A 360 -26.89 -1.99 0.78
C VAL A 360 -25.98 -1.98 -0.46
N TRP A 361 -24.84 -2.69 -0.42
CA TRP A 361 -23.97 -2.85 -1.59
C TRP A 361 -24.66 -3.56 -2.75
N ARG A 362 -25.47 -4.60 -2.50
CA ARG A 362 -26.25 -5.29 -3.54
C ARG A 362 -27.30 -4.39 -4.17
N ARG A 363 -27.91 -3.52 -3.36
CA ARG A 363 -28.99 -2.61 -3.75
C ARG A 363 -28.47 -1.43 -4.57
N PHE A 364 -27.37 -0.81 -4.15
CA PHE A 364 -26.90 0.46 -4.69
C PHE A 364 -25.56 0.39 -5.43
N GLY A 365 -24.73 -0.63 -5.21
CA GLY A 365 -23.34 -0.60 -5.66
C GLY A 365 -22.51 0.42 -4.86
N PHE A 366 -21.36 0.78 -5.41
CA PHE A 366 -20.59 1.95 -4.97
C PHE A 366 -21.13 3.19 -5.70
N GLU A 367 -22.02 3.92 -5.05
CA GLU A 367 -22.85 4.99 -5.63
C GLU A 367 -22.68 6.31 -4.87
N GLY A 368 -22.87 7.42 -5.58
CA GLY A 368 -22.90 8.76 -5.02
C GLY A 368 -24.33 9.25 -4.82
N PHE A 369 -24.56 10.05 -3.79
CA PHE A 369 -25.87 10.59 -3.46
C PHE A 369 -25.81 12.11 -3.28
N GLY A 370 -26.90 12.78 -3.63
CA GLY A 370 -27.09 14.21 -3.39
C GLY A 370 -26.03 15.06 -4.08
N ASP A 371 -25.77 14.79 -5.37
CA ASP A 371 -24.75 15.48 -6.16
C ASP A 371 -23.33 15.38 -5.58
N GLY A 372 -23.03 14.21 -5.00
CA GLY A 372 -21.70 13.84 -4.53
C GLY A 372 -21.44 14.16 -3.06
N LEU A 373 -22.47 14.58 -2.31
CA LEU A 373 -22.39 14.89 -0.87
C LEU A 373 -22.08 13.67 -0.01
N PHE A 374 -22.56 12.49 -0.41
CA PHE A 374 -22.39 11.22 0.29
C PHE A 374 -22.06 10.11 -0.70
N TRP A 375 -21.22 9.15 -0.30
CA TRP A 375 -20.81 8.02 -1.13
C TRP A 375 -20.81 6.72 -0.34
N ILE A 376 -21.35 5.66 -0.97
CA ILE A 376 -21.07 4.28 -0.59
C ILE A 376 -19.74 3.90 -1.25
N THR A 377 -18.76 3.47 -0.47
CA THR A 377 -17.38 3.30 -0.94
C THR A 377 -16.98 1.85 -1.12
N ASN A 378 -16.06 1.62 -2.05
CA ASN A 378 -15.33 0.36 -2.13
C ASN A 378 -14.30 0.31 -1.00
N PRO A 379 -14.46 -0.51 0.05
CA PRO A 379 -13.54 -0.50 1.19
C PRO A 379 -12.09 -0.78 0.81
N PHE A 380 -11.85 -1.57 -0.25
CA PHE A 380 -10.50 -1.87 -0.72
C PHE A 380 -9.81 -0.67 -1.38
N GLN A 381 -10.57 0.26 -1.97
CA GLN A 381 -10.03 1.49 -2.53
C GLN A 381 -9.47 2.42 -1.44
N TRP A 382 -10.09 2.41 -0.26
CA TRP A 382 -9.74 3.32 0.84
C TRP A 382 -8.87 2.65 1.91
N MET A 383 -8.60 1.34 1.79
CA MET A 383 -7.91 0.57 2.81
C MET A 383 -6.52 1.12 3.14
N THR A 384 -5.73 1.50 2.12
CA THR A 384 -4.39 2.07 2.34
C THR A 384 -4.45 3.37 3.13
N VAL A 385 -5.34 4.29 2.75
CA VAL A 385 -5.44 5.58 3.43
C VAL A 385 -6.04 5.44 4.83
N VAL A 386 -7.01 4.54 5.02
CA VAL A 386 -7.53 4.19 6.35
C VAL A 386 -6.40 3.67 7.24
N LYS A 387 -5.57 2.75 6.73
CA LYS A 387 -4.42 2.25 7.48
C LYS A 387 -3.47 3.37 7.89
N MET A 388 -3.06 4.23 6.93
CA MET A 388 -2.12 5.31 7.22
C MET A 388 -2.62 6.23 8.36
N TRP A 389 -3.91 6.54 8.37
CA TRP A 389 -4.53 7.34 9.42
C TRP A 389 -4.59 6.63 10.76
N LEU A 390 -4.96 5.35 10.78
CA LEU A 390 -5.09 4.58 12.02
C LEU A 390 -3.73 4.22 12.62
N ASP A 391 -2.69 3.99 11.82
CA ASP A 391 -1.33 3.69 12.30
C ASP A 391 -0.75 4.83 13.16
N LEU A 392 -1.08 6.09 12.84
CA LEU A 392 -0.62 7.27 13.58
C LEU A 392 -1.20 7.37 14.99
N VAL A 393 -2.35 6.72 15.24
CA VAL A 393 -3.08 6.82 16.50
C VAL A 393 -3.42 5.47 17.12
N TRP A 394 -2.80 4.40 16.61
CA TRP A 394 -3.13 3.03 16.97
C TRP A 394 -2.99 2.76 18.47
N ASP A 395 -1.98 3.37 19.10
CA ASP A 395 -1.70 3.27 20.52
C ASP A 395 -2.71 4.01 21.42
N GLN A 396 -3.52 4.90 20.84
CA GLN A 396 -4.56 5.68 21.52
C GLN A 396 -5.95 5.06 21.39
N LEU A 397 -6.14 4.08 20.49
CA LEU A 397 -7.43 3.41 20.33
C LEU A 397 -7.71 2.47 21.51
N PRO A 398 -8.94 2.44 22.04
CA PRO A 398 -9.28 1.65 23.22
C PRO A 398 -9.42 0.14 22.95
N PHE A 399 -9.34 -0.29 21.68
CA PHE A 399 -9.45 -1.67 21.23
C PHE A 399 -8.77 -1.88 19.88
N ALA A 400 -8.41 -3.13 19.56
CA ALA A 400 -7.89 -3.54 18.26
C ALA A 400 -9.02 -4.15 17.42
N ASP A 401 -9.03 -3.85 16.12
CA ASP A 401 -10.03 -4.33 15.17
C ASP A 401 -9.49 -4.23 13.72
N THR A 402 -10.24 -4.75 12.75
CA THR A 402 -10.03 -4.55 11.31
C THR A 402 -11.08 -3.58 10.78
N TRP A 403 -10.67 -2.40 10.33
CA TRP A 403 -11.60 -1.35 9.88
C TRP A 403 -11.67 -1.20 8.35
N PHE A 404 -12.91 -1.12 7.86
CA PHE A 404 -13.23 -0.93 6.45
C PHE A 404 -13.99 0.38 6.24
N CYS A 405 -13.53 1.26 5.35
CA CYS A 405 -14.32 2.43 4.95
C CYS A 405 -15.48 1.99 4.06
N VAL A 406 -16.69 1.98 4.62
CA VAL A 406 -17.91 1.56 3.92
C VAL A 406 -18.68 2.74 3.33
N ALA A 407 -18.43 3.95 3.84
CA ALA A 407 -18.97 5.18 3.28
C ALA A 407 -18.01 6.36 3.49
N ARG A 408 -18.24 7.44 2.72
CA ARG A 408 -17.56 8.73 2.92
C ARG A 408 -18.45 9.94 2.65
N SER A 409 -18.08 11.09 3.21
CA SER A 409 -18.66 12.39 2.86
C SER A 409 -17.95 13.04 1.67
N ALA A 410 -18.52 14.13 1.16
CA ALA A 410 -17.84 15.02 0.20
C ALA A 410 -16.66 15.80 0.80
N MET A 411 -16.57 15.91 2.12
CA MET A 411 -15.45 16.56 2.81
C MET A 411 -14.32 15.57 3.13
N GLY A 412 -14.46 14.31 2.71
CA GLY A 412 -13.47 13.26 2.94
C GLY A 412 -13.58 12.58 4.29
N ASP A 413 -14.66 12.80 5.06
CA ASP A 413 -14.90 12.03 6.28
C ASP A 413 -15.09 10.56 5.90
N LEU A 414 -14.32 9.65 6.49
CA LEU A 414 -14.39 8.22 6.21
C LEU A 414 -15.10 7.52 7.36
N PHE A 415 -16.23 6.88 7.07
CA PHE A 415 -17.03 6.15 8.05
C PHE A 415 -16.63 4.67 8.04
N LEU A 416 -16.08 4.21 9.15
CA LEU A 416 -15.43 2.92 9.25
C LEU A 416 -16.32 1.88 9.93
N TRP A 417 -16.30 0.68 9.38
CA TRP A 417 -16.86 -0.52 9.99
C TRP A 417 -15.73 -1.42 10.48
N GLY A 418 -15.66 -1.65 11.79
CA GLY A 418 -14.82 -2.65 12.43
C GLY A 418 -15.46 -4.04 12.39
N GLU A 419 -14.66 -5.07 12.15
CA GLU A 419 -15.08 -6.48 12.21
C GLU A 419 -15.78 -6.79 13.53
N ASP A 420 -15.18 -6.42 14.67
CA ASP A 420 -15.75 -6.72 15.98
C ASP A 420 -16.58 -5.56 16.53
N SER A 421 -16.10 -4.33 16.37
CA SER A 421 -16.66 -3.12 16.97
C SER A 421 -17.80 -2.49 16.16
N GLY A 422 -18.08 -2.98 14.94
CA GLY A 422 -19.13 -2.45 14.08
C GLY A 422 -18.85 -1.02 13.62
N ARG A 423 -19.87 -0.16 13.55
CA ARG A 423 -19.69 1.26 13.23
C ARG A 423 -19.00 1.98 14.38
N SER A 424 -17.67 2.07 14.37
CA SER A 424 -16.92 2.48 15.57
C SER A 424 -16.04 3.70 15.39
N LEU A 425 -15.48 3.93 14.19
CA LEU A 425 -14.54 5.02 13.94
C LEU A 425 -14.98 5.88 12.76
N THR A 426 -14.70 7.19 12.85
CA THR A 426 -14.76 8.12 11.72
C THR A 426 -13.43 8.86 11.60
N ILE A 427 -12.81 8.82 10.41
CA ILE A 427 -11.66 9.68 10.10
C ILE A 427 -12.22 11.02 9.62
N ASN A 428 -11.86 12.11 10.30
CA ASN A 428 -12.21 13.46 9.91
C ASN A 428 -10.96 14.23 9.45
N PRO A 429 -10.75 14.37 8.13
CA PRO A 429 -9.53 14.97 7.61
C PRO A 429 -9.46 16.48 7.77
N ALA A 430 -10.60 17.15 7.92
CA ALA A 430 -10.68 18.59 8.10
C ALA A 430 -10.06 19.01 9.45
N TYR A 431 -10.31 18.22 10.49
CA TYR A 431 -9.80 18.46 11.84
C TYR A 431 -8.58 17.63 12.23
N GLY A 432 -8.20 16.65 11.41
CA GLY A 432 -7.09 15.76 11.73
C GLY A 432 -7.46 14.82 12.88
N GLU A 433 -8.67 14.27 12.86
CA GLU A 433 -9.21 13.50 13.98
C GLU A 433 -9.61 12.10 13.56
N VAL A 434 -9.40 11.16 14.47
CA VAL A 434 -10.06 9.85 14.46
C VAL A 434 -11.06 9.84 15.61
N ILE A 435 -12.33 9.94 15.27
CA ILE A 435 -13.44 10.08 16.22
C ILE A 435 -13.95 8.69 16.62
N ILE A 436 -14.08 8.45 17.92
CA ILE A 436 -14.63 7.20 18.46
C ILE A 436 -16.15 7.35 18.70
N ASP A 437 -16.96 6.52 18.04
CA ASP A 437 -18.41 6.49 18.23
C ASP A 437 -18.80 5.49 19.34
N TRP A 438 -18.60 5.89 20.59
CA TRP A 438 -18.96 5.08 21.76
C TRP A 438 -20.42 4.61 21.79
N PRO A 439 -21.43 5.46 21.49
CA PRO A 439 -22.81 5.01 21.41
C PRO A 439 -23.00 3.84 20.44
N ALA A 440 -22.33 3.88 19.29
CA ALA A 440 -22.40 2.81 18.31
C ALA A 440 -21.62 1.55 18.73
N ILE A 441 -20.44 1.69 19.33
CA ILE A 441 -19.65 0.56 19.86
C ILE A 441 -20.42 -0.18 20.96
N LEU A 442 -21.10 0.57 21.83
CA LEU A 442 -21.93 -0.01 22.89
C LEU A 442 -23.18 -0.69 22.32
N SER A 443 -23.75 -0.16 21.23
CA SER A 443 -24.87 -0.77 20.50
C SER A 443 -24.45 -2.06 19.78
N SER A 444 -23.26 -2.07 19.15
CA SER A 444 -22.74 -3.21 18.39
C SER A 444 -22.30 -4.37 19.29
N SER A 445 -22.03 -4.08 20.56
CA SER A 445 -21.79 -5.06 21.63
C SER A 445 -23.07 -5.72 22.16
N ASP A 446 -24.26 -5.33 21.68
CA ASP A 446 -25.52 -5.98 22.03
C ASP A 446 -25.52 -7.44 21.52
N PRO A 447 -25.77 -8.44 22.38
CA PRO A 447 -25.80 -9.84 21.96
C PRO A 447 -26.95 -10.16 20.98
N ASP A 448 -27.90 -9.24 20.78
CA ASP A 448 -28.95 -9.37 19.77
C ASP A 448 -28.39 -9.27 18.33
N PRO A 449 -28.47 -10.34 17.52
CA PRO A 449 -28.04 -10.30 16.13
C PRO A 449 -28.76 -9.24 15.28
N ALA A 450 -29.97 -8.81 15.69
CA ALA A 450 -30.71 -7.75 15.01
C ALA A 450 -30.10 -6.36 15.24
N ALA A 451 -29.43 -6.13 16.38
CA ALA A 451 -28.71 -4.88 16.65
C ALA A 451 -27.59 -4.67 15.62
N ARG A 452 -26.77 -5.69 15.38
CA ARG A 452 -25.69 -5.63 14.37
C ARG A 452 -26.21 -5.39 12.95
N GLN A 453 -27.37 -5.94 12.59
CA GLN A 453 -28.00 -5.62 11.29
C GLN A 453 -28.49 -4.17 11.23
N ARG A 454 -29.09 -3.65 12.31
CA ARG A 454 -29.50 -2.25 12.42
C ARG A 454 -28.30 -1.31 12.30
N ASP A 455 -27.19 -1.61 13.00
CA ASP A 455 -25.96 -0.82 12.94
C ASP A 455 -25.33 -0.82 11.55
N GLY A 456 -25.36 -1.96 10.86
CA GLY A 456 -24.90 -2.06 9.48
C GLY A 456 -25.70 -1.23 8.47
N ARG A 457 -26.96 -0.88 8.77
CA ARG A 457 -27.68 0.16 8.01
C ARG A 457 -27.37 1.55 8.52
N ALA A 458 -27.31 1.69 9.85
CA ALA A 458 -27.10 2.97 10.52
C ALA A 458 -25.79 3.64 10.08
N VAL A 459 -24.75 2.88 9.77
CA VAL A 459 -23.49 3.45 9.22
C VAL A 459 -23.70 4.28 7.97
N PHE A 460 -24.60 3.88 7.08
CA PHE A 460 -24.89 4.64 5.87
C PHE A 460 -25.84 5.81 6.14
N THR A 461 -26.86 5.61 6.99
CA THR A 461 -27.81 6.70 7.29
C THR A 461 -27.15 7.82 8.09
N SER A 462 -26.35 7.48 9.10
CA SER A 462 -25.61 8.44 9.91
C SER A 462 -24.56 9.15 9.07
N ALA A 463 -23.86 8.44 8.18
CA ALA A 463 -22.90 9.06 7.27
C ALA A 463 -23.58 10.02 6.27
N ALA A 464 -24.75 9.65 5.73
CA ALA A 464 -25.52 10.51 4.84
C ALA A 464 -26.05 11.75 5.57
N GLU A 465 -26.52 11.60 6.81
CA GLU A 465 -26.97 12.72 7.67
C GLU A 465 -25.79 13.65 7.97
N TRP A 466 -24.69 13.11 8.50
CA TRP A 466 -23.44 13.83 8.77
C TRP A 466 -22.99 14.69 7.59
N SER A 467 -23.06 14.13 6.38
CA SER A 467 -22.65 14.79 5.14
C SER A 467 -23.43 16.07 4.81
N VAL A 468 -24.59 16.29 5.44
CA VAL A 468 -25.46 17.45 5.20
C VAL A 468 -25.86 18.22 6.44
N THR A 469 -25.67 17.68 7.65
CA THR A 469 -26.12 18.32 8.89
C THR A 469 -25.03 18.97 9.70
N GLU A 470 -23.79 18.44 9.74
CA GLU A 470 -22.74 18.91 10.65
C GLU A 470 -22.36 20.38 10.37
N PRO A 471 -22.78 21.33 11.22
CA PRO A 471 -22.09 22.61 11.29
C PRO A 471 -20.83 22.37 12.11
N ALA A 472 -19.68 22.83 11.64
CA ALA A 472 -18.62 23.08 12.59
C ALA A 472 -19.16 23.98 13.72
N ASP A 473 -18.74 23.78 14.97
CA ASP A 473 -19.28 24.49 16.15
C ASP A 473 -19.37 26.02 15.99
N ASP A 474 -18.54 26.60 15.11
CA ASP A 474 -18.45 28.03 14.80
C ASP A 474 -19.18 28.47 13.51
N LEU A 475 -19.88 27.58 12.80
CA LEU A 475 -20.54 27.85 11.52
C LEU A 475 -22.07 27.82 11.61
N GLU A 476 -22.72 28.86 11.06
CA GLU A 476 -24.19 28.91 10.94
C GLU A 476 -24.76 27.87 9.96
N ARG A 477 -23.92 27.31 9.07
CA ARG A 477 -24.34 26.37 8.01
C ARG A 477 -23.24 25.36 7.67
N PRO A 478 -23.60 24.11 7.28
CA PRO A 478 -22.66 23.08 6.84
C PRO A 478 -21.86 23.52 5.61
N LEU A 479 -20.58 23.12 5.52
CA LEU A 479 -19.70 23.53 4.42
C LEU A 479 -19.96 22.76 3.12
N ALA A 480 -20.25 21.46 3.16
CA ALA A 480 -20.38 20.64 1.97
C ALA A 480 -21.51 21.11 1.02
N PRO A 481 -22.72 21.48 1.47
CA PRO A 481 -23.75 22.05 0.60
C PRO A 481 -23.37 23.43 0.03
N GLN A 482 -22.59 24.22 0.78
CA GLN A 482 -22.07 25.50 0.29
C GLN A 482 -21.00 25.29 -0.78
N ALA A 483 -20.10 24.33 -0.56
CA ALA A 483 -19.07 23.92 -1.50
C ALA A 483 -19.70 23.40 -2.79
N LEU A 484 -20.71 22.53 -2.70
CA LEU A 484 -21.49 22.07 -3.86
C LEU A 484 -22.07 23.24 -4.66
N LYS A 485 -22.68 24.22 -3.99
CA LYS A 485 -23.24 25.40 -4.67
C LYS A 485 -22.19 26.26 -5.38
N ARG A 486 -20.96 26.30 -4.84
CA ARG A 486 -19.87 27.16 -5.33
C ARG A 486 -18.98 26.48 -6.37
N LEU A 487 -18.55 25.26 -6.08
CA LEU A 487 -17.54 24.49 -6.82
C LEU A 487 -18.18 23.47 -7.78
N GLY A 488 -19.44 23.09 -7.55
CA GLY A 488 -20.09 22.02 -8.28
C GLY A 488 -19.86 20.64 -7.65
N PRO A 489 -20.51 19.59 -8.18
CA PRO A 489 -20.47 18.24 -7.62
C PRO A 489 -19.09 17.59 -7.70
N VAL A 490 -18.82 16.65 -6.80
CA VAL A 490 -17.64 15.79 -6.81
C VAL A 490 -18.00 14.39 -7.29
N ASN A 491 -17.04 13.68 -7.90
CA ASN A 491 -17.19 12.27 -8.27
C ASN A 491 -16.59 11.32 -7.21
N SER A 492 -16.57 10.01 -7.51
CA SER A 492 -16.13 8.95 -6.58
C SER A 492 -14.66 9.07 -6.14
N GLY A 493 -13.79 9.64 -6.96
CA GLY A 493 -12.38 9.91 -6.62
C GLY A 493 -12.12 11.31 -6.08
N GLN A 494 -13.14 12.16 -6.00
CA GLN A 494 -13.00 13.57 -5.64
C GLN A 494 -13.67 13.91 -4.30
N MET A 495 -13.14 14.95 -3.66
CA MET A 495 -13.70 15.56 -2.45
C MET A 495 -13.47 17.07 -2.44
N TYR A 496 -14.13 17.77 -1.54
CA TYR A 496 -13.80 19.15 -1.18
C TYR A 496 -12.70 19.13 -0.12
N GLY A 497 -11.49 19.55 -0.50
CA GLY A 497 -10.35 19.69 0.40
C GLY A 497 -10.07 21.16 0.72
N PHE A 498 -9.57 21.43 1.91
CA PHE A 498 -9.08 22.76 2.29
C PHE A 498 -7.70 23.01 1.66
N VAL A 499 -7.51 24.16 1.01
CA VAL A 499 -6.18 24.54 0.47
C VAL A 499 -5.17 24.66 1.60
N VAL A 500 -5.58 25.33 2.67
CA VAL A 500 -4.85 25.33 3.94
C VAL A 500 -5.76 24.70 4.98
N PRO A 501 -5.42 23.51 5.50
CA PRO A 501 -6.23 22.85 6.52
C PRO A 501 -6.41 23.72 7.78
N PRO A 502 -7.57 23.65 8.45
CA PRO A 502 -7.81 24.32 9.71
C PRO A 502 -6.75 24.03 10.79
N THR A 503 -6.24 22.79 10.83
CA THR A 503 -5.16 22.39 11.76
C THR A 503 -3.84 23.14 11.54
N LEU A 504 -3.63 23.69 10.34
CA LEU A 504 -2.47 24.50 9.97
C LEU A 504 -2.78 26.01 9.99
N GLY A 505 -3.89 26.40 10.62
CA GLY A 505 -4.32 27.80 10.75
C GLY A 505 -5.09 28.34 9.54
N GLY A 506 -5.52 27.46 8.63
CA GLY A 506 -6.38 27.84 7.51
C GLY A 506 -7.80 28.22 7.95
N PRO A 507 -8.48 29.14 7.24
CA PRO A 507 -9.83 29.53 7.61
C PRO A 507 -10.83 28.40 7.32
N LEU A 508 -11.71 28.15 8.29
CA LEU A 508 -12.82 27.22 8.16
C LEU A 508 -13.96 27.86 7.34
N SER A 509 -13.75 28.02 6.04
CA SER A 509 -14.72 28.67 5.15
C SER A 509 -14.79 28.01 3.77
N VAL A 510 -15.93 28.19 3.09
CA VAL A 510 -16.14 27.66 1.74
C VAL A 510 -15.19 28.29 0.71
N GLU A 511 -14.66 29.49 0.98
CA GLU A 511 -13.64 30.15 0.16
C GLU A 511 -12.32 29.38 0.14
N ASN A 512 -12.03 28.62 1.19
CA ASN A 512 -10.80 27.85 1.35
C ASN A 512 -10.92 26.42 0.77
N LEU A 513 -12.08 26.05 0.20
CA LEU A 513 -12.30 24.73 -0.37
C LEU A 513 -12.04 24.69 -1.87
N HIS A 514 -11.44 23.58 -2.32
CA HIS A 514 -11.30 23.21 -3.73
C HIS A 514 -11.69 21.75 -3.94
N ILE A 515 -12.07 21.41 -5.17
CA ILE A 515 -12.20 20.00 -5.57
C ILE A 515 -10.79 19.44 -5.75
N VAL A 516 -10.51 18.36 -5.05
CA VAL A 516 -9.20 17.68 -5.02
C VAL A 516 -9.39 16.18 -5.24
N ASP A 517 -8.31 15.49 -5.61
CA ASP A 517 -8.26 14.03 -5.55
C ASP A 517 -8.29 13.58 -4.10
N ALA A 518 -9.23 12.69 -3.76
CA ALA A 518 -9.54 12.37 -2.38
C ALA A 518 -8.45 11.53 -1.71
N ILE A 519 -7.93 10.50 -2.39
CA ILE A 519 -6.88 9.65 -1.83
C ILE A 519 -5.60 10.46 -1.66
N THR A 520 -5.19 11.20 -2.69
CA THR A 520 -4.01 12.08 -2.63
C THR A 520 -4.11 13.09 -1.50
N TYR A 521 -5.26 13.75 -1.35
CA TYR A 521 -5.47 14.74 -0.30
C TYR A 521 -5.42 14.10 1.09
N LEU A 522 -6.11 12.99 1.30
CA LEU A 522 -6.14 12.29 2.58
C LEU A 522 -4.77 11.72 2.96
N THR A 523 -3.99 11.22 1.99
CA THR A 523 -2.60 10.81 2.18
C THR A 523 -1.73 12.00 2.56
N ALA A 524 -1.82 13.13 1.85
CA ALA A 524 -1.10 14.35 2.20
C ALA A 524 -1.43 14.86 3.62
N ARG A 525 -2.67 14.68 4.08
CA ARG A 525 -3.07 15.05 5.46
C ARG A 525 -2.37 14.21 6.54
N VAL A 526 -2.01 12.95 6.27
CA VAL A 526 -1.22 12.11 7.18
C VAL A 526 0.16 12.74 7.40
N TRP A 527 0.82 13.14 6.32
CA TRP A 527 2.17 13.71 6.34
C TRP A 527 2.24 15.10 6.98
N GLN A 528 1.15 15.86 6.97
CA GLN A 528 1.07 17.18 7.61
C GLN A 528 1.01 17.14 9.15
N GLY A 529 0.82 15.94 9.73
CA GLY A 529 0.83 15.72 11.18
C GLY A 529 -0.35 16.36 11.93
N GLY A 530 -0.32 16.23 13.25
CA GLY A 530 -1.38 16.72 14.13
C GLY A 530 -2.65 15.85 14.13
N ILE A 531 -2.53 14.59 13.71
CA ILE A 531 -3.61 13.61 13.81
C ILE A 531 -3.78 13.19 15.27
N ARG A 532 -5.01 13.23 15.79
CA ARG A 532 -5.34 12.88 17.17
C ARG A 532 -6.57 11.99 17.25
N VAL A 533 -6.69 11.24 18.34
CA VAL A 533 -7.96 10.61 18.70
C VAL A 533 -8.87 11.65 19.35
N ASP A 534 -10.12 11.70 18.90
CA ASP A 534 -11.18 12.38 19.60
C ASP A 534 -12.03 11.34 20.35
N ASP A 535 -11.79 11.26 21.66
CA ASP A 535 -12.52 10.35 22.57
C ASP A 535 -13.46 11.17 23.47
N PRO A 536 -14.75 11.32 23.09
CA PRO A 536 -15.71 12.10 23.86
C PRO A 536 -16.06 11.49 25.23
N MET A 537 -15.66 10.25 25.53
CA MET A 537 -15.82 9.65 26.86
C MET A 537 -14.59 9.87 27.75
N SER A 538 -13.41 10.16 27.19
CA SER A 538 -12.18 10.40 27.99
C SER A 538 -12.29 11.63 28.91
N ASP A 539 -13.13 12.61 28.55
CA ASP A 539 -13.45 13.79 29.36
C ASP A 539 -14.33 13.48 30.59
N TYR A 540 -14.97 12.31 30.65
CA TYR A 540 -15.80 11.90 31.79
C TYR A 540 -15.00 11.26 32.94
N ASP A 541 -13.78 10.77 32.70
CA ASP A 541 -12.96 10.09 33.72
C ASP A 541 -12.08 11.06 34.53
N ASN A 542 -12.11 12.36 34.19
CA ASN A 542 -11.40 13.44 34.89
C ASN A 542 -12.30 14.38 35.72
N SER A 543 -13.57 14.02 35.95
CA SER A 543 -14.54 14.82 36.74
C SER A 543 -15.00 14.18 38.05
#